data_AF-A0A2N8U8M5-F1
#
_entry.id   AF-A0A2N8U8M5-F1
#
_cell.length_a   1.000
_cell.length_b   1.000
_cell.length_c   1.000
_cell.angle_alpha   90.00
_cell.angle_beta   90.00
_cell.angle_gamma   90.00
#
_symmetry.space_group_name_H-M   'P 1'
#
loop_
_entity.id
_entity.type
_entity.pdbx_description
1 polymer ?
#
loop_
_entity_poly.entity_id
_entity_poly.type
_entity_poly.pdbx_seq_one_letter_code
_entity_poly.pdbx_strand_id
1 'polypeptide(L)'
;MGFSRASSRWIRTAVLLAGLAVAAAHARAVPRVSEAVFDVQRAVGQTSFSLDYPSAAHDAVYATTAFNATSTTFSSGQLRPADYWTREEGVGHFSEWSKATKLAFLADWVHGNASEWTIVMGNEGGDLDSMTAALTWAYHISHSTLHHPQPRKAIALLQTPLDALDLRPENKVALDNSKMSSGHRDLLTIDELPAHPREIARVVRGIVLVDHPLPLSVWNEARILGIIDHHSDRGVAPHASPRIFEPVASCTTLVARQMLDELEAIPLPPNGPGEYHMPHELLELVLDAIAIDSDGLNPNKSTAVDAHVARRVLARSNWHNQSLRDVMDRLDKLLGKAKRDLSHLSVRDLLRRDWKGDVVRTTDPATPDIHLGFASTPVSLDAQIARTQHHTLAAWFRVERHWTTEIHADVSVCLNKYKDEAGEKVREIVLTVRHDHRIDAVQADSLFSAISTALGERFELHAHPRMKRMKARGRQMVWVHGEESAGRKVVRPIVEDAVKRWVSP
;
A
#
# COMPACT_ATOMS: atom_id res chain seq x y z
N MET A 1 77.95 -5.33 -8.72
CA MET A 1 78.69 -4.14 -8.25
C MET A 1 77.70 -2.98 -8.35
N GLY A 2 77.13 -2.39 -7.31
CA GLY A 2 77.62 -2.11 -5.96
C GLY A 2 77.60 -0.58 -5.80
N PHE A 3 76.85 -0.09 -4.80
CA PHE A 3 76.77 1.28 -4.26
C PHE A 3 75.93 2.31 -5.04
N SER A 4 74.80 2.83 -4.54
CA SER A 4 74.49 3.57 -3.28
C SER A 4 74.88 5.05 -3.33
N ARG A 5 73.90 5.97 -3.26
CA ARG A 5 73.65 6.81 -2.07
C ARG A 5 72.48 7.79 -2.27
N ALA A 6 71.84 8.08 -1.14
CA ALA A 6 70.60 8.81 -0.95
C ALA A 6 70.83 10.27 -0.48
N SER A 7 69.71 10.94 -0.15
CA SER A 7 69.49 12.16 0.65
C SER A 7 69.57 13.52 -0.07
N SER A 8 68.89 14.60 0.31
CA SER A 8 67.55 14.94 0.86
C SER A 8 67.57 16.45 1.17
N ARG A 9 66.42 17.17 1.08
CA ARG A 9 66.00 18.47 1.73
C ARG A 9 65.00 19.20 0.81
N TRP A 10 63.69 19.42 1.09
CA TRP A 10 62.96 20.22 2.11
C TRP A 10 63.51 21.67 2.21
N ILE A 11 62.81 22.82 2.04
CA ILE A 11 61.40 23.27 2.20
C ILE A 11 61.16 24.65 1.52
N ARG A 12 59.96 24.80 0.91
CA ARG A 12 58.98 25.93 0.79
C ARG A 12 59.38 27.40 0.54
N THR A 13 58.68 28.03 -0.43
CA THR A 13 57.79 29.19 -0.18
C THR A 13 56.69 29.28 -1.26
N ALA A 14 55.47 29.64 -0.85
CA ALA A 14 54.24 29.76 -1.67
C ALA A 14 53.96 31.22 -2.05
N VAL A 15 53.11 31.47 -3.07
CA VAL A 15 51.99 32.44 -3.06
C VAL A 15 51.11 32.21 -4.31
N LEU A 16 49.79 32.19 -4.08
CA LEU A 16 48.68 32.15 -5.05
C LEU A 16 48.60 33.42 -5.92
N LEU A 17 48.05 33.30 -7.14
CA LEU A 17 46.94 34.15 -7.59
C LEU A 17 46.23 33.55 -8.82
N ALA A 18 44.91 33.74 -8.83
CA ALA A 18 43.92 33.12 -9.69
C ALA A 18 43.82 33.73 -11.10
N GLY A 19 43.30 32.96 -12.05
CA GLY A 19 42.83 33.43 -13.35
C GLY A 19 41.92 32.40 -14.00
N LEU A 20 40.63 32.73 -14.09
CA LEU A 20 39.54 31.92 -14.65
C LEU A 20 39.79 31.50 -16.10
N ALA A 21 39.46 30.24 -16.42
CA ALA A 21 39.13 29.83 -17.78
C ALA A 21 37.81 29.03 -17.76
N VAL A 22 36.82 29.59 -18.43
CA VAL A 22 35.48 29.03 -18.66
C VAL A 22 35.62 27.87 -19.65
N ALA A 23 35.24 26.66 -19.23
CA ALA A 23 35.00 25.54 -20.12
C ALA A 23 33.55 25.07 -19.93
N ALA A 24 32.69 25.46 -20.86
CA ALA A 24 31.34 24.95 -20.99
C ALA A 24 31.41 23.48 -21.43
N ALA A 25 31.17 22.57 -20.49
CA ALA A 25 30.87 21.17 -20.77
C ALA A 25 29.44 20.90 -20.31
N HIS A 26 28.59 20.45 -21.25
CA HIS A 26 27.21 20.03 -21.00
C HIS A 26 27.16 18.87 -20.01
N ALA A 27 27.04 19.19 -18.72
CA ALA A 27 26.62 18.26 -17.70
C ALA A 27 25.08 18.18 -17.73
N ARG A 28 24.56 17.02 -18.16
CA ARG A 28 23.17 16.62 -17.99
C ARG A 28 22.76 16.83 -16.52
N ALA A 29 21.81 17.72 -16.27
CA ALA A 29 21.13 17.80 -15.00
C ALA A 29 20.27 16.54 -14.83
N VAL A 30 20.71 15.63 -13.97
CA VAL A 30 19.90 14.53 -13.45
C VAL A 30 18.86 15.15 -12.51
N PRO A 31 17.55 14.94 -12.70
CA PRO A 31 16.55 15.48 -11.78
C PRO A 31 16.75 14.88 -10.38
N ARG A 32 16.79 15.74 -9.37
CA ARG A 32 16.85 15.34 -7.95
C ARG A 32 15.64 14.47 -7.63
N VAL A 33 15.92 13.27 -7.15
CA VAL A 33 15.00 12.19 -6.81
C VAL A 33 14.19 12.58 -5.56
N SER A 34 12.88 12.32 -5.59
CA SER A 34 11.88 12.78 -4.61
C SER A 34 12.07 12.20 -3.19
N GLU A 35 12.32 13.07 -2.20
CA GLU A 35 12.38 12.83 -0.73
C GLU A 35 11.04 13.08 0.00
N ALA A 36 9.91 13.06 -0.72
CA ALA A 36 8.67 13.69 -0.27
C ALA A 36 7.91 13.00 0.89
N VAL A 37 8.26 11.77 1.30
CA VAL A 37 7.66 11.16 2.51
C VAL A 37 8.55 11.38 3.75
N PHE A 38 9.83 11.72 3.57
CA PHE A 38 10.78 11.89 4.68
C PHE A 38 11.12 13.35 4.99
N ASP A 39 10.88 14.30 4.09
CA ASP A 39 11.02 15.73 4.40
C ASP A 39 9.94 16.23 5.39
N VAL A 40 8.81 15.54 5.49
CA VAL A 40 7.80 15.77 6.54
C VAL A 40 8.37 15.49 7.93
N GLN A 41 9.37 14.61 8.06
CA GLN A 41 9.99 14.32 9.35
C GLN A 41 10.87 15.46 9.87
N ARG A 42 11.42 16.33 8.99
CA ARG A 42 12.22 17.50 9.39
C ARG A 42 11.36 18.73 9.71
N ALA A 43 10.23 18.90 9.05
CA ALA A 43 9.44 20.13 9.17
C ALA A 43 8.47 20.15 10.38
N VAL A 44 8.08 18.99 10.91
CA VAL A 44 7.08 18.87 12.00
C VAL A 44 7.64 19.27 13.39
N GLY A 45 8.94 19.61 13.50
CA GLY A 45 9.57 20.02 14.75
C GLY A 45 9.15 21.38 15.31
N GLN A 46 8.31 22.18 14.63
CA GLN A 46 7.97 23.53 15.07
C GLN A 46 6.53 23.96 14.74
N THR A 47 5.51 23.35 15.34
CA THR A 47 4.25 24.05 15.66
C THR A 47 3.42 23.22 16.64
N SER A 48 3.62 23.43 17.94
CA SER A 48 2.68 23.02 18.97
C SER A 48 1.64 24.13 19.16
N PHE A 49 0.37 23.85 18.86
CA PHE A 49 -0.76 24.69 19.29
C PHE A 49 -1.60 23.91 20.29
N SER A 50 -1.73 24.46 21.50
CA SER A 50 -2.61 23.94 22.55
C SER A 50 -4.03 24.47 22.32
N LEU A 51 -5.02 23.57 22.32
CA LEU A 51 -6.43 23.89 22.43
C LEU A 51 -7.01 23.02 23.54
N ASP A 52 -7.28 23.63 24.69
CA ASP A 52 -8.00 23.02 25.80
C ASP A 52 -9.49 22.86 25.45
N TYR A 53 -10.02 21.65 25.61
CA TYR A 53 -11.46 21.36 25.64
C TYR A 53 -11.79 20.55 26.90
N PRO A 54 -12.75 20.98 27.74
CA PRO A 54 -13.31 20.12 28.76
C PRO A 54 -14.59 19.45 28.22
N SER A 55 -14.58 18.13 28.05
CA SER A 55 -15.81 17.35 27.91
C SER A 55 -15.59 15.91 28.37
N ALA A 56 -16.33 15.51 29.41
CA ALA A 56 -16.38 14.17 29.94
C ALA A 56 -17.35 13.33 29.10
N ALA A 57 -16.80 12.56 28.17
CA ALA A 57 -17.43 11.38 27.58
C ALA A 57 -16.32 10.36 27.30
N HIS A 58 -16.48 9.14 27.80
CA HIS A 58 -15.56 8.03 27.57
C HIS A 58 -15.67 7.54 26.11
N ASP A 59 -15.13 8.32 25.17
CA ASP A 59 -14.81 7.88 23.81
C ASP A 59 -13.29 8.02 23.64
N ALA A 60 -12.63 6.90 23.38
CA ALA A 60 -11.19 6.88 23.13
C ALA A 60 -10.89 7.59 21.79
N VAL A 61 -10.71 8.90 21.84
CA VAL A 61 -10.12 9.67 20.75
C VAL A 61 -8.66 9.21 20.64
N TYR A 62 -8.40 8.31 19.69
CA TYR A 62 -7.05 7.87 19.37
C TYR A 62 -6.22 9.07 18.91
N ALA A 63 -5.26 9.48 19.73
CA ALA A 63 -4.31 10.53 19.38
C ALA A 63 -3.48 10.08 18.15
N THR A 64 -3.84 10.60 16.98
CA THR A 64 -3.14 10.42 15.70
C THR A 64 -1.86 11.26 15.70
N THR A 65 -0.82 10.77 16.35
CA THR A 65 0.54 11.27 16.11
C THR A 65 1.29 10.26 15.24
N ALA A 66 1.51 10.62 13.97
CA ALA A 66 2.39 9.87 13.09
C ALA A 66 3.79 9.84 13.71
N PHE A 67 4.25 8.64 14.08
CA PHE A 67 5.61 8.46 14.61
C PHE A 67 6.59 8.46 13.44
N ASN A 68 7.38 9.51 13.36
CA ASN A 68 8.44 9.64 12.38
C ASN A 68 9.71 8.97 12.92
N ALA A 69 9.99 7.75 12.45
CA ALA A 69 11.20 7.02 12.83
C ALA A 69 12.43 7.70 12.17
N THR A 70 13.32 8.27 12.99
CA THR A 70 14.61 8.82 12.51
C THR A 70 15.73 7.81 12.71
N SER A 71 16.84 7.95 11.97
CA SER A 71 18.05 7.12 12.18
C SER A 71 18.54 7.13 13.64
N THR A 72 18.42 8.28 14.31
CA THR A 72 18.68 8.44 15.76
C THR A 72 17.74 7.60 16.63
N THR A 73 16.46 7.52 16.27
CA THR A 73 15.41 6.75 16.97
C THR A 73 15.69 5.25 16.95
N PHE A 74 16.24 4.72 15.85
CA PHE A 74 16.68 3.33 15.76
C PHE A 74 17.97 3.06 16.55
N SER A 75 18.91 4.01 16.58
CA SER A 75 20.20 3.85 17.29
C SER A 75 20.09 3.89 18.82
N SER A 76 19.07 4.53 19.37
CA SER A 76 18.85 4.65 20.83
C SER A 76 17.90 3.60 21.42
N GLY A 77 17.26 2.78 20.58
CA GLY A 77 16.24 1.81 21.01
C GLY A 77 14.92 2.43 21.51
N GLN A 78 14.72 3.76 21.40
CA GLN A 78 13.44 4.39 21.72
C GLN A 78 12.44 4.21 20.56
N LEU A 79 11.85 3.01 20.49
CA LEU A 79 10.74 2.71 19.59
C LEU A 79 9.42 3.12 20.24
N ARG A 80 8.71 4.06 19.60
CA ARG A 80 7.35 4.50 19.95
C ARG A 80 7.20 5.03 21.40
N PRO A 81 6.13 5.77 21.72
CA PRO A 81 5.79 6.10 23.10
C PRO A 81 5.78 4.82 23.97
N ALA A 82 6.24 4.90 25.22
CA ALA A 82 6.37 3.70 26.08
C ALA A 82 5.04 2.93 26.24
N ASP A 83 3.91 3.64 26.16
CA ASP A 83 2.56 3.07 26.21
C ASP A 83 2.17 2.25 24.97
N TYR A 84 2.87 2.42 23.84
CA TYR A 84 2.68 1.58 22.66
C TYR A 84 2.95 0.09 22.97
N TRP A 85 3.98 -0.18 23.78
CA TRP A 85 4.35 -1.54 24.18
C TRP A 85 3.52 -2.08 25.34
N THR A 86 2.78 -1.23 26.07
CA THR A 86 1.94 -1.66 27.21
C THR A 86 0.51 -2.04 26.80
N ARG A 87 0.16 -1.97 25.52
CA ARG A 87 -1.17 -2.36 25.01
C ARG A 87 -1.32 -3.89 24.92
N GLU A 88 -2.55 -4.38 24.75
CA GLU A 88 -2.85 -5.82 24.59
C GLU A 88 -1.96 -6.44 23.50
N GLU A 89 -1.21 -7.48 23.87
CA GLU A 89 -0.36 -8.24 22.96
C GLU A 89 -1.15 -9.39 22.34
N GLY A 90 -0.91 -9.66 21.05
CA GLY A 90 -1.51 -10.79 20.38
C GLY A 90 -0.97 -12.09 20.96
N VAL A 91 -1.87 -12.99 21.34
CA VAL A 91 -1.56 -14.24 22.06
C VAL A 91 -1.54 -15.48 21.15
N GLY A 92 -1.76 -15.30 19.83
CA GLY A 92 -1.72 -16.39 18.87
C GLY A 92 -0.29 -16.71 18.40
N HIS A 93 -0.02 -17.98 18.07
CA HIS A 93 1.28 -18.41 17.53
C HIS A 93 1.65 -17.66 16.24
N PHE A 94 0.65 -17.30 15.44
CA PHE A 94 0.87 -16.50 14.24
C PHE A 94 1.33 -15.05 14.55
N SER A 95 0.73 -14.41 15.57
CA SER A 95 1.16 -13.09 16.07
C SER A 95 2.59 -13.13 16.60
N GLU A 96 2.92 -14.15 17.41
CA GLU A 96 4.27 -14.36 17.94
C GLU A 96 5.32 -14.46 16.82
N TRP A 97 5.03 -15.28 15.80
CA TRP A 97 5.89 -15.40 14.62
C TRP A 97 6.03 -14.08 13.86
N SER A 98 4.92 -13.38 13.61
CA SER A 98 4.93 -12.13 12.83
C SER A 98 5.74 -11.04 13.53
N LYS A 99 5.54 -10.88 14.84
CA LYS A 99 6.30 -9.97 15.70
C LYS A 99 7.80 -10.33 15.72
N ALA A 100 8.14 -11.60 15.92
CA ALA A 100 9.53 -12.06 15.95
C ALA A 100 10.23 -11.82 14.60
N THR A 101 9.53 -12.09 13.49
CA THR A 101 10.05 -11.91 12.13
C THR A 101 10.26 -10.43 11.80
N LYS A 102 9.33 -9.56 12.20
CA LYS A 102 9.47 -8.10 12.08
C LYS A 102 10.70 -7.59 12.84
N LEU A 103 10.86 -8.01 14.10
CA LEU A 103 12.02 -7.61 14.92
C LEU A 103 13.34 -8.13 14.33
N ALA A 104 13.37 -9.36 13.84
CA ALA A 104 14.54 -9.94 13.19
C ALA A 104 14.93 -9.18 11.92
N PHE A 105 13.96 -8.80 11.08
CA PHE A 105 14.22 -7.98 9.88
C PHE A 105 14.84 -6.63 10.24
N LEU A 106 14.26 -5.93 11.22
CA LEU A 106 14.76 -4.62 11.66
C LEU A 106 16.16 -4.73 12.29
N ALA A 107 16.42 -5.79 13.06
CA ALA A 107 17.74 -6.04 13.64
C ALA A 107 18.77 -6.37 12.55
N ASP A 108 18.44 -7.23 11.59
CA ASP A 108 19.33 -7.59 10.49
C ASP A 108 19.61 -6.41 9.56
N TRP A 109 18.67 -5.46 9.41
CA TRP A 109 18.96 -4.19 8.74
C TRP A 109 20.10 -3.43 9.41
N VAL A 110 20.04 -3.26 10.74
CA VAL A 110 21.07 -2.56 11.52
C VAL A 110 22.42 -3.28 11.45
N HIS A 111 22.41 -4.62 11.42
CA HIS A 111 23.64 -5.42 11.32
C HIS A 111 24.18 -5.56 9.89
N GLY A 112 23.53 -4.99 8.87
CA GLY A 112 23.97 -5.09 7.47
C GLY A 112 23.66 -6.43 6.80
N ASN A 113 22.75 -7.22 7.35
CA ASN A 113 22.32 -8.53 6.85
C ASN A 113 20.99 -8.49 6.08
N ALA A 114 20.49 -7.30 5.74
CA ALA A 114 19.22 -7.13 5.01
C ALA A 114 19.20 -7.83 3.63
N SER A 115 20.36 -8.08 3.02
CA SER A 115 20.47 -8.82 1.75
C SER A 115 20.04 -10.29 1.82
N GLU A 116 19.84 -10.84 3.01
CA GLU A 116 19.29 -12.18 3.21
C GLU A 116 17.75 -12.21 3.12
N TRP A 117 17.10 -11.06 3.25
CA TRP A 117 15.66 -10.96 3.40
C TRP A 117 14.94 -10.83 2.06
N THR A 118 13.87 -11.60 1.90
CA THR A 118 12.84 -11.40 0.87
C THR A 118 11.69 -10.60 1.47
N ILE A 119 11.27 -9.51 0.82
CA ILE A 119 10.06 -8.79 1.23
C ILE A 119 8.89 -9.28 0.38
N VAL A 120 7.82 -9.76 1.00
CA VAL A 120 6.56 -10.09 0.31
C VAL A 120 5.60 -8.92 0.52
N MET A 121 5.06 -8.35 -0.55
CA MET A 121 4.20 -7.18 -0.45
C MET A 121 2.90 -7.34 -1.23
N GLY A 122 1.80 -7.02 -0.56
CA GLY A 122 0.48 -6.83 -1.16
C GLY A 122 0.37 -5.44 -1.82
N ASN A 123 -0.79 -5.13 -2.38
CA ASN A 123 -1.06 -3.82 -2.97
C ASN A 123 -1.11 -2.69 -1.92
N GLU A 124 -1.01 -1.44 -2.37
CA GLU A 124 -0.95 -0.24 -1.52
C GLU A 124 -2.26 0.08 -0.79
N GLY A 125 -3.38 -0.43 -1.30
CA GLY A 125 -4.70 -0.25 -0.72
C GLY A 125 -4.94 -1.07 0.54
N GLY A 126 -4.14 -2.11 0.81
CA GLY A 126 -4.18 -2.89 2.05
C GLY A 126 -5.51 -3.55 2.33
N ASP A 127 -6.23 -4.02 1.31
CA ASP A 127 -7.38 -4.90 1.53
C ASP A 127 -6.95 -6.23 2.16
N LEU A 128 -7.94 -6.94 2.72
CA LEU A 128 -7.72 -8.20 3.40
C LEU A 128 -6.99 -9.22 2.52
N ASP A 129 -7.28 -9.25 1.21
CA ASP A 129 -6.64 -10.14 0.26
C ASP A 129 -5.13 -9.88 0.14
N SER A 130 -4.74 -8.63 -0.11
CA SER A 130 -3.33 -8.22 -0.16
C SER A 130 -2.57 -8.50 1.14
N MET A 131 -3.18 -8.18 2.28
CA MET A 131 -2.56 -8.38 3.59
C MET A 131 -2.35 -9.88 3.87
N THR A 132 -3.40 -10.67 3.72
CA THR A 132 -3.37 -12.11 4.01
C THR A 132 -2.47 -12.85 3.04
N ALA A 133 -2.50 -12.53 1.74
CA ALA A 133 -1.62 -13.10 0.74
C ALA A 133 -0.13 -12.85 1.09
N ALA A 134 0.22 -11.64 1.50
CA ALA A 134 1.61 -11.29 1.82
C ALA A 134 2.10 -12.03 3.06
N LEU A 135 1.28 -12.04 4.11
CA LEU A 135 1.53 -12.76 5.35
C LEU A 135 1.69 -14.26 5.14
N THR A 136 0.77 -14.88 4.42
CA THR A 136 0.76 -16.33 4.12
C THR A 136 2.01 -16.73 3.34
N TRP A 137 2.37 -15.97 2.32
CA TRP A 137 3.53 -16.30 1.50
C TRP A 137 4.86 -16.05 2.21
N ALA A 138 4.96 -15.00 3.02
CA ALA A 138 6.14 -14.77 3.86
C ALA A 138 6.34 -15.91 4.88
N TYR A 139 5.24 -16.33 5.54
CA TYR A 139 5.25 -17.48 6.44
C TYR A 139 5.70 -18.74 5.72
N HIS A 140 5.14 -19.02 4.54
CA HIS A 140 5.52 -20.18 3.76
C HIS A 140 7.01 -20.19 3.39
N ILE A 141 7.56 -19.09 2.85
CA ILE A 141 8.97 -19.01 2.46
C ILE A 141 9.90 -19.32 3.64
N SER A 142 9.62 -18.76 4.81
CA SER A 142 10.47 -18.99 5.98
C SER A 142 10.37 -20.44 6.47
N HIS A 143 9.17 -21.02 6.46
CA HIS A 143 8.92 -22.35 7.03
C HIS A 143 9.29 -23.51 6.11
N SER A 144 9.02 -23.39 4.81
CA SER A 144 9.35 -24.44 3.82
C SER A 144 10.84 -24.68 3.69
N THR A 145 11.66 -23.76 4.17
CA THR A 145 13.13 -23.84 4.12
C THR A 145 13.80 -23.97 5.49
N LEU A 146 13.04 -24.16 6.58
CA LEU A 146 13.60 -24.26 7.94
C LEU A 146 14.67 -25.35 8.10
N HIS A 147 14.49 -26.48 7.40
CA HIS A 147 15.42 -27.61 7.43
C HIS A 147 16.43 -27.60 6.27
N HIS A 148 16.42 -26.56 5.43
CA HIS A 148 17.40 -26.39 4.38
C HIS A 148 18.74 -25.89 4.98
N PRO A 149 19.92 -26.25 4.43
CA PRO A 149 21.21 -25.76 4.93
C PRO A 149 21.34 -24.22 4.94
N GLN A 150 20.52 -23.56 4.12
CA GLN A 150 20.38 -22.10 4.08
C GLN A 150 18.89 -21.76 4.13
N PRO A 151 18.31 -21.60 5.34
CA PRO A 151 16.92 -21.18 5.49
C PRO A 151 16.72 -19.79 4.89
N ARG A 152 15.59 -19.58 4.23
CA ARG A 152 15.25 -18.29 3.63
C ARG A 152 14.59 -17.41 4.66
N LYS A 153 15.01 -16.15 4.74
CA LYS A 153 14.34 -15.13 5.53
C LYS A 153 13.33 -14.39 4.67
N ALA A 154 12.11 -14.24 5.17
CA ALA A 154 11.05 -13.52 4.49
C ALA A 154 10.19 -12.74 5.49
N ILE A 155 9.76 -11.54 5.11
CA ILE A 155 8.88 -10.67 5.89
C ILE A 155 7.76 -10.14 5.01
N ALA A 156 6.54 -10.11 5.53
CA ALA A 156 5.42 -9.45 4.87
C ALA A 156 5.48 -7.95 5.13
N LEU A 157 5.38 -7.14 4.07
CA LEU A 157 5.24 -5.70 4.15
C LEU A 157 3.83 -5.29 3.71
N LEU A 158 3.13 -4.63 4.62
CA LEU A 158 1.89 -3.94 4.31
C LEU A 158 2.28 -2.54 3.83
N GLN A 159 2.06 -2.27 2.55
CA GLN A 159 2.37 -0.96 1.95
C GLN A 159 1.46 0.16 2.45
N THR A 160 0.42 -0.19 3.20
CA THR A 160 -0.53 0.73 3.84
C THR A 160 0.06 1.31 5.12
N PRO A 161 -0.09 2.63 5.36
CA PRO A 161 0.28 3.26 6.63
C PRO A 161 -0.42 2.61 7.83
N LEU A 162 0.25 2.62 8.98
CA LEU A 162 -0.23 1.95 10.20
C LEU A 162 -1.61 2.45 10.64
N ASP A 163 -1.80 3.77 10.65
CA ASP A 163 -3.06 4.40 11.03
C ASP A 163 -4.16 4.26 9.97
N ALA A 164 -3.81 3.78 8.76
CA ALA A 164 -4.75 3.51 7.70
C ALA A 164 -5.29 2.06 7.70
N LEU A 165 -4.65 1.14 8.44
CA LEU A 165 -5.09 -0.26 8.53
C LEU A 165 -6.48 -0.40 9.17
N ASP A 166 -6.76 0.37 10.22
CA ASP A 166 -8.06 0.37 10.91
C ASP A 166 -9.18 1.02 10.10
N LEU A 167 -8.85 1.72 8.99
CA LEU A 167 -9.87 2.31 8.13
C LEU A 167 -10.65 1.26 7.35
N ARG A 168 -10.17 0.02 7.33
CA ARG A 168 -10.85 -1.17 6.80
C ARG A 168 -11.36 -2.02 7.96
N PRO A 169 -12.62 -1.84 8.39
CA PRO A 169 -13.13 -2.55 9.57
C PRO A 169 -13.10 -4.07 9.41
N GLU A 170 -13.19 -4.58 8.18
CA GLU A 170 -13.03 -6.02 7.90
C GLU A 170 -11.62 -6.53 8.24
N ASN A 171 -10.57 -5.73 8.01
CA ASN A 171 -9.20 -6.11 8.38
C ASN A 171 -9.08 -6.19 9.90
N LYS A 172 -9.64 -5.21 10.61
CA LYS A 172 -9.64 -5.21 12.08
C LYS A 172 -10.30 -6.47 12.62
N VAL A 173 -11.48 -6.83 12.12
CA VAL A 173 -12.18 -8.06 12.54
C VAL A 173 -11.35 -9.31 12.26
N ALA A 174 -10.76 -9.43 11.07
CA ALA A 174 -9.95 -10.60 10.70
C ALA A 174 -8.66 -10.74 11.55
N LEU A 175 -7.99 -9.61 11.83
CA LEU A 175 -6.79 -9.58 12.67
C LEU A 175 -7.13 -9.88 14.14
N ASP A 176 -8.22 -9.33 14.67
CA ASP A 176 -8.73 -9.63 16.01
C ASP A 176 -9.06 -11.14 16.14
N ASN A 177 -9.74 -11.72 15.15
CA ASN A 177 -10.03 -13.16 15.11
C ASN A 177 -8.76 -14.02 15.05
N SER A 178 -7.71 -13.52 14.39
CA SER A 178 -6.40 -14.15 14.29
C SER A 178 -5.52 -13.94 15.53
N LYS A 179 -6.08 -13.33 16.60
CA LYS A 179 -5.40 -13.02 17.86
C LYS A 179 -4.14 -12.18 17.66
N MET A 180 -4.17 -11.28 16.67
CA MET A 180 -3.11 -10.33 16.40
C MET A 180 -3.12 -9.20 17.43
N SER A 181 -1.99 -8.53 17.57
CA SER A 181 -1.79 -7.46 18.55
C SER A 181 -2.61 -6.23 18.20
N SER A 182 -3.27 -5.64 19.20
CA SER A 182 -3.95 -4.36 19.06
C SER A 182 -3.02 -3.28 18.48
N GLY A 183 -3.54 -2.44 17.57
CA GLY A 183 -2.71 -1.43 16.90
C GLY A 183 -1.59 -2.01 16.02
N HIS A 184 -1.77 -3.25 15.53
CA HIS A 184 -1.02 -3.87 14.43
C HIS A 184 0.50 -3.97 14.67
N ARG A 185 0.92 -4.14 15.93
CA ARG A 185 2.35 -4.07 16.32
C ARG A 185 3.19 -5.23 15.79
N ASP A 186 2.53 -6.34 15.53
CA ASP A 186 3.06 -7.56 14.94
C ASP A 186 3.15 -7.51 13.40
N LEU A 187 2.56 -6.51 12.75
CA LEU A 187 2.62 -6.30 11.30
C LEU A 187 3.71 -5.30 10.95
N LEU A 188 4.47 -5.53 9.87
CA LEU A 188 5.40 -4.53 9.33
C LEU A 188 4.65 -3.65 8.32
N THR A 189 4.52 -2.37 8.63
CA THR A 189 3.89 -1.36 7.75
C THR A 189 4.93 -0.49 7.05
N ILE A 190 4.51 0.25 6.02
CA ILE A 190 5.40 1.17 5.28
C ILE A 190 6.05 2.23 6.19
N ASP A 191 5.34 2.66 7.25
CA ASP A 191 5.81 3.67 8.22
C ASP A 191 6.93 3.16 9.13
N GLU A 192 7.11 1.85 9.19
CA GLU A 192 8.05 1.19 10.10
C GLU A 192 9.29 0.65 9.39
N LEU A 193 9.40 0.90 8.08
CA LEU A 193 10.60 0.57 7.32
C LEU A 193 11.82 1.34 7.86
N PRO A 194 12.99 0.68 7.97
CA PRO A 194 14.17 1.29 8.58
C PRO A 194 14.89 2.30 7.66
N ALA A 195 14.47 2.39 6.40
CA ALA A 195 14.96 3.34 5.40
C ALA A 195 13.91 3.57 4.31
N HIS A 196 14.15 4.52 3.41
CA HIS A 196 13.26 4.77 2.27
C HIS A 196 13.15 3.49 1.39
N PRO A 197 11.95 3.14 0.86
CA PRO A 197 11.77 1.96 0.01
C PRO A 197 12.81 1.78 -1.10
N ARG A 198 13.18 2.86 -1.82
CA ARG A 198 14.27 2.85 -2.83
C ARG A 198 15.63 2.38 -2.29
N GLU A 199 15.97 2.71 -1.05
CA GLU A 199 17.21 2.24 -0.42
C GLU A 199 17.11 0.77 -0.06
N ILE A 200 15.99 0.39 0.58
CA ILE A 200 15.71 -1.01 0.93
C ILE A 200 15.73 -1.89 -0.31
N ALA A 201 15.09 -1.45 -1.40
CA ALA A 201 15.03 -2.12 -2.70
C ALA A 201 16.40 -2.52 -3.26
N ARG A 202 17.45 -1.72 -2.99
CA ARG A 202 18.83 -1.98 -3.45
C ARG A 202 19.59 -2.96 -2.56
N VAL A 203 19.18 -3.09 -1.30
CA VAL A 203 19.92 -3.84 -0.29
C VAL A 203 19.32 -5.22 -0.05
N VAL A 204 18.00 -5.35 -0.03
CA VAL A 204 17.34 -6.64 0.23
C VAL A 204 17.56 -7.65 -0.90
N ARG A 205 17.36 -8.94 -0.61
CA ARG A 205 17.50 -10.02 -1.61
C ARG A 205 16.62 -9.80 -2.83
N GLY A 206 15.42 -9.25 -2.59
CA GLY A 206 14.41 -8.94 -3.58
C GLY A 206 13.02 -8.93 -2.99
N ILE A 207 12.03 -8.70 -3.84
CA ILE A 207 10.62 -8.57 -3.49
C ILE A 207 9.78 -9.65 -4.15
N VAL A 208 8.70 -10.08 -3.49
CA VAL A 208 7.63 -10.87 -4.10
C VAL A 208 6.36 -10.04 -4.08
N LEU A 209 5.69 -9.98 -5.23
CA LEU A 209 4.44 -9.24 -5.38
C LEU A 209 3.26 -10.20 -5.23
N VAL A 210 2.30 -9.82 -4.40
CA VAL A 210 1.01 -10.51 -4.30
C VAL A 210 -0.13 -9.52 -4.50
N ASP A 211 -1.20 -9.96 -5.17
CA ASP A 211 -2.41 -9.17 -5.43
C ASP A 211 -2.19 -7.85 -6.20
N HIS A 212 -1.05 -7.75 -6.89
CA HIS A 212 -0.81 -6.68 -7.86
C HIS A 212 0.26 -7.06 -8.89
N PRO A 213 0.14 -6.55 -10.13
CA PRO A 213 1.01 -6.97 -11.22
C PRO A 213 2.29 -6.16 -11.34
N LEU A 214 2.40 -5.03 -10.61
CA LEU A 214 3.48 -4.04 -10.76
C LEU A 214 3.89 -3.47 -9.40
N PRO A 215 5.20 -3.37 -9.10
CA PRO A 215 5.63 -2.67 -7.90
C PRO A 215 5.37 -1.17 -8.05
N LEU A 216 5.19 -0.46 -6.92
CA LEU A 216 5.19 1.00 -6.93
C LEU A 216 6.54 1.55 -7.42
N SER A 217 6.55 2.77 -7.95
CA SER A 217 7.75 3.42 -8.48
C SER A 217 8.88 3.57 -7.46
N VAL A 218 8.58 3.54 -6.16
CA VAL A 218 9.56 3.57 -5.06
C VAL A 218 10.28 2.23 -4.87
N TRP A 219 9.77 1.14 -5.45
CA TRP A 219 10.36 -0.19 -5.44
C TRP A 219 10.95 -0.60 -6.82
N ASN A 220 11.02 0.32 -7.77
CA ASN A 220 11.42 0.02 -9.15
C ASN A 220 12.84 -0.55 -9.33
N GLU A 221 13.72 -0.34 -8.36
CA GLU A 221 15.09 -0.89 -8.33
C GLU A 221 15.17 -2.25 -7.64
N ALA A 222 14.07 -2.74 -7.07
CA ALA A 222 14.05 -4.03 -6.40
C ALA A 222 14.06 -5.17 -7.42
N ARG A 223 14.82 -6.22 -7.11
CA ARG A 223 14.72 -7.48 -7.85
C ARG A 223 13.40 -8.17 -7.53
N ILE A 224 12.54 -8.36 -8.53
CA ILE A 224 11.30 -9.14 -8.37
C ILE A 224 11.63 -10.63 -8.42
N LEU A 225 11.43 -11.34 -7.31
CA LEU A 225 11.70 -12.75 -7.15
C LEU A 225 10.49 -13.63 -7.51
N GLY A 226 9.27 -13.14 -7.31
CA GLY A 226 8.03 -13.87 -7.52
C GLY A 226 6.84 -12.93 -7.73
N ILE A 227 5.82 -13.40 -8.43
CA ILE A 227 4.53 -12.73 -8.57
C ILE A 227 3.41 -13.77 -8.47
N ILE A 228 2.42 -13.52 -7.62
CA ILE A 228 1.19 -14.31 -7.55
C ILE A 228 0.04 -13.32 -7.55
N ASP A 229 -0.77 -13.28 -8.59
CA ASP A 229 -1.80 -12.25 -8.75
C ASP A 229 -2.99 -12.78 -9.55
N HIS A 230 -4.19 -12.26 -9.24
CA HIS A 230 -5.42 -12.57 -9.96
C HIS A 230 -5.87 -11.45 -10.90
N HIS A 231 -5.11 -10.35 -10.99
CA HIS A 231 -5.31 -9.29 -11.99
C HIS A 231 -4.71 -9.66 -13.35
N SER A 232 -4.90 -8.78 -14.33
CA SER A 232 -4.33 -8.96 -15.67
C SER A 232 -2.81 -8.83 -15.64
N ASP A 233 -2.12 -9.82 -16.21
CA ASP A 233 -0.67 -9.81 -16.38
C ASP A 233 -0.21 -8.60 -17.22
N ARG A 234 0.82 -7.90 -16.75
CA ARG A 234 1.44 -6.73 -17.40
C ARG A 234 2.78 -7.03 -18.06
N GLY A 235 3.20 -8.29 -18.10
CA GLY A 235 4.44 -8.75 -18.75
C GLY A 235 5.73 -8.44 -17.99
N VAL A 236 5.62 -7.97 -16.74
CA VAL A 236 6.80 -7.61 -15.92
C VAL A 236 7.42 -8.84 -15.27
N ALA A 237 8.75 -8.77 -15.08
CA ALA A 237 9.61 -9.79 -14.47
C ALA A 237 9.33 -11.22 -14.97
N PRO A 238 9.57 -11.53 -16.26
CA PRO A 238 9.33 -12.87 -16.81
C PRO A 238 10.20 -13.97 -16.17
N HIS A 239 11.26 -13.59 -15.45
CA HIS A 239 12.16 -14.48 -14.72
C HIS A 239 11.71 -14.76 -13.28
N ALA A 240 10.66 -14.11 -12.79
CA ALA A 240 10.14 -14.33 -11.45
C ALA A 240 9.65 -15.79 -11.28
N SER A 241 9.84 -16.36 -10.10
CA SER A 241 9.44 -17.73 -9.78
C SER A 241 9.04 -17.86 -8.30
N PRO A 242 7.79 -18.24 -7.98
CA PRO A 242 6.69 -18.49 -8.93
C PRO A 242 6.24 -17.20 -9.65
N ARG A 243 5.64 -17.35 -10.84
CA ARG A 243 4.98 -16.28 -11.59
C ARG A 243 3.61 -16.76 -12.05
N ILE A 244 2.59 -16.47 -11.25
CA ILE A 244 1.24 -17.02 -11.39
C ILE A 244 0.27 -15.86 -11.63
N PHE A 245 -0.42 -15.93 -12.77
CA PHE A 245 -1.54 -15.04 -13.10
C PHE A 245 -2.74 -15.90 -13.50
N GLU A 246 -3.79 -15.88 -12.67
CA GLU A 246 -4.98 -16.70 -12.91
C GLU A 246 -6.24 -16.00 -12.40
N PRO A 247 -7.33 -15.95 -13.17
CA PRO A 247 -8.57 -15.34 -12.71
C PRO A 247 -9.24 -16.23 -11.65
N VAL A 248 -9.19 -15.78 -10.40
CA VAL A 248 -9.91 -16.34 -9.25
C VAL A 248 -10.52 -15.22 -8.41
N ALA A 249 -11.39 -15.53 -7.44
CA ALA A 249 -12.02 -14.50 -6.62
C ALA A 249 -11.00 -13.70 -5.79
N SER A 250 -10.03 -14.41 -5.19
CA SER A 250 -9.05 -13.85 -4.25
C SER A 250 -7.63 -14.29 -4.65
N CYS A 251 -6.67 -13.38 -4.62
CA CYS A 251 -5.25 -13.69 -4.76
C CYS A 251 -4.77 -14.65 -3.65
N THR A 252 -5.32 -14.54 -2.44
CA THR A 252 -5.05 -15.46 -1.33
C THR A 252 -5.38 -16.91 -1.69
N THR A 253 -6.38 -17.17 -2.55
CA THR A 253 -6.61 -18.52 -3.11
C THR A 253 -5.36 -19.06 -3.83
N LEU A 254 -4.72 -18.24 -4.68
CA LEU A 254 -3.54 -18.67 -5.44
C LEU A 254 -2.32 -18.86 -4.52
N VAL A 255 -2.13 -17.96 -3.56
CA VAL A 255 -1.05 -18.06 -2.57
C VAL A 255 -1.21 -19.31 -1.71
N ALA A 256 -2.42 -19.55 -1.19
CA ALA A 256 -2.70 -20.73 -0.37
C ALA A 256 -2.58 -22.03 -1.18
N ARG A 257 -3.01 -22.03 -2.45
CA ARG A 257 -2.78 -23.16 -3.36
C ARG A 257 -1.29 -23.47 -3.47
N GLN A 258 -0.49 -22.47 -3.84
CA GLN A 258 0.96 -22.64 -4.02
C GLN A 258 1.65 -23.09 -2.73
N MET A 259 1.31 -22.47 -1.59
CA MET A 259 1.81 -22.85 -0.28
C MET A 259 1.52 -24.31 0.04
N LEU A 260 0.28 -24.76 -0.16
CA LEU A 260 -0.14 -26.12 0.16
C LEU A 260 0.45 -27.14 -0.83
N ASP A 261 0.57 -26.80 -2.11
CA ASP A 261 1.23 -27.64 -3.11
C ASP A 261 2.71 -27.85 -2.77
N GLU A 262 3.42 -26.79 -2.37
CA GLU A 262 4.81 -26.87 -1.92
C GLU A 262 4.95 -27.61 -0.58
N LEU A 263 4.02 -27.41 0.37
CA LEU A 263 3.99 -28.12 1.65
C LEU A 263 3.80 -29.64 1.46
N GLU A 264 2.81 -30.03 0.66
CA GLU A 264 2.48 -31.45 0.39
C GLU A 264 3.56 -32.16 -0.44
N ALA A 265 4.42 -31.39 -1.13
CA ALA A 265 5.59 -31.91 -1.84
C ALA A 265 6.81 -32.16 -0.93
N ILE A 266 6.81 -31.70 0.32
CA ILE A 266 7.91 -31.95 1.27
C ILE A 266 7.98 -33.45 1.59
N PRO A 267 9.13 -34.12 1.46
CA PRO A 267 9.22 -35.55 1.73
C PRO A 267 8.85 -35.90 3.18
N LEU A 268 7.99 -36.91 3.33
CA LEU A 268 7.55 -37.42 4.64
C LEU A 268 8.67 -38.21 5.36
N PRO A 269 8.62 -38.31 6.70
CA PRO A 269 9.51 -39.19 7.45
C PRO A 269 9.44 -40.65 6.96
N PRO A 270 10.56 -41.38 6.88
CA PRO A 270 11.91 -40.98 7.30
C PRO A 270 12.72 -40.20 6.25
N ASN A 271 12.18 -39.98 5.05
CA ASN A 271 12.91 -39.44 3.90
C ASN A 271 12.99 -37.89 3.87
N GLY A 272 12.30 -37.22 4.78
CA GLY A 272 12.37 -35.78 4.97
C GLY A 272 11.69 -35.33 6.27
N PRO A 273 11.60 -34.01 6.49
CA PRO A 273 11.08 -33.46 7.74
C PRO A 273 9.55 -33.57 7.87
N GLY A 274 8.83 -33.85 6.77
CA GLY A 274 7.37 -33.76 6.73
C GLY A 274 6.83 -32.33 6.66
N GLU A 275 5.51 -32.19 6.74
CA GLU A 275 4.82 -30.90 6.73
C GLU A 275 5.27 -30.02 7.92
N TYR A 276 5.61 -28.76 7.67
CA TYR A 276 5.85 -27.79 8.75
C TYR A 276 4.52 -27.39 9.42
N HIS A 277 4.59 -26.97 10.68
CA HIS A 277 3.40 -26.53 11.40
C HIS A 277 2.82 -25.23 10.82
N MET A 278 1.51 -25.22 10.56
CA MET A 278 0.75 -24.01 10.23
C MET A 278 -0.18 -23.66 11.40
N PRO A 279 -0.06 -22.46 11.99
CA PRO A 279 -0.95 -22.02 13.04
C PRO A 279 -2.36 -21.88 12.49
N HIS A 280 -3.36 -22.28 13.27
CA HIS A 280 -4.75 -22.21 12.84
C HIS A 280 -5.17 -20.76 12.55
N GLU A 281 -4.62 -19.78 13.29
CA GLU A 281 -4.90 -18.36 13.09
C GLU A 281 -4.56 -17.90 11.68
N LEU A 282 -3.44 -18.38 11.11
CA LEU A 282 -3.08 -18.09 9.71
C LEU A 282 -4.06 -18.75 8.73
N LEU A 283 -4.43 -20.00 8.96
CA LEU A 283 -5.36 -20.73 8.10
C LEU A 283 -6.76 -20.11 8.11
N GLU A 284 -7.21 -19.64 9.27
CA GLU A 284 -8.49 -18.97 9.44
C GLU A 284 -8.48 -17.58 8.78
N LEU A 285 -7.37 -16.84 8.87
CA LEU A 285 -7.16 -15.59 8.14
C LEU A 285 -7.19 -15.80 6.61
N VAL A 286 -6.62 -16.90 6.12
CA VAL A 286 -6.72 -17.32 4.71
C VAL A 286 -8.18 -17.56 4.31
N LEU A 287 -8.98 -18.23 5.15
CA LEU A 287 -10.41 -18.44 4.89
C LEU A 287 -11.19 -17.12 4.89
N ASP A 288 -10.86 -16.18 5.79
CA ASP A 288 -11.48 -14.85 5.85
C ASP A 288 -11.31 -14.09 4.53
N ALA A 289 -10.08 -14.04 4.00
CA ALA A 289 -9.78 -13.38 2.73
C ALA A 289 -10.50 -14.03 1.55
N ILE A 290 -10.49 -15.36 1.46
CA ILE A 290 -11.21 -16.07 0.39
C ILE A 290 -12.71 -15.82 0.52
N ALA A 291 -13.29 -15.86 1.72
CA ALA A 291 -14.73 -15.71 1.93
C ALA A 291 -15.25 -14.34 1.48
N ILE A 292 -14.58 -13.26 1.87
CA ILE A 292 -15.06 -11.89 1.58
C ILE A 292 -15.00 -11.53 0.10
N ASP A 293 -14.01 -12.03 -0.63
CA ASP A 293 -13.84 -11.72 -2.06
C ASP A 293 -14.63 -12.66 -2.97
N SER A 294 -14.91 -13.88 -2.48
CA SER A 294 -15.74 -14.87 -3.17
C SER A 294 -17.24 -14.74 -2.87
N ASP A 295 -17.65 -13.80 -2.01
CA ASP A 295 -19.03 -13.66 -1.53
C ASP A 295 -19.53 -14.98 -0.91
N GLY A 296 -18.71 -15.57 -0.02
CA GLY A 296 -18.99 -16.85 0.62
C GLY A 296 -18.95 -18.05 -0.34
N LEU A 297 -18.04 -18.05 -1.32
CA LEU A 297 -17.98 -19.01 -2.44
C LEU A 297 -19.24 -19.01 -3.32
N ASN A 298 -19.81 -17.83 -3.57
CA ASN A 298 -20.91 -17.66 -4.52
C ASN A 298 -20.44 -18.07 -5.93
N PRO A 299 -21.13 -19.00 -6.63
CA PRO A 299 -20.70 -19.50 -7.93
C PRO A 299 -20.69 -18.43 -9.03
N ASN A 300 -21.36 -17.28 -8.81
CA ASN A 300 -21.34 -16.15 -9.74
C ASN A 300 -20.17 -15.18 -9.51
N LYS A 301 -19.43 -15.36 -8.40
CA LYS A 301 -18.34 -14.48 -7.95
C LYS A 301 -17.03 -15.21 -7.69
N SER A 302 -17.04 -16.53 -7.77
CA SER A 302 -15.90 -17.38 -7.46
C SER A 302 -15.73 -18.51 -8.45
N THR A 303 -14.58 -19.17 -8.36
CA THR A 303 -14.20 -20.28 -9.21
C THR A 303 -14.18 -21.60 -8.44
N ALA A 304 -14.09 -22.71 -9.15
CA ALA A 304 -13.89 -24.02 -8.53
C ALA A 304 -12.55 -24.10 -7.77
N VAL A 305 -11.56 -23.29 -8.16
CA VAL A 305 -10.25 -23.22 -7.49
C VAL A 305 -10.40 -22.61 -6.09
N ASP A 306 -11.17 -21.53 -5.94
CA ASP A 306 -11.47 -20.92 -4.64
C ASP A 306 -12.08 -21.94 -3.67
N ALA A 307 -13.10 -22.67 -4.12
CA ALA A 307 -13.77 -23.69 -3.30
C ALA A 307 -12.87 -24.90 -3.01
N HIS A 308 -11.99 -25.29 -3.94
CA HIS A 308 -11.06 -26.39 -3.74
C HIS A 308 -9.99 -26.05 -2.71
N VAL A 309 -9.36 -24.89 -2.84
CA VAL A 309 -8.31 -24.42 -1.93
C VAL A 309 -8.88 -24.14 -0.54
N ALA A 310 -10.02 -23.46 -0.44
CA ALA A 310 -10.69 -23.21 0.85
C ALA A 310 -10.98 -24.52 1.59
N ARG A 311 -11.35 -25.60 0.87
CA ARG A 311 -11.53 -26.92 1.49
C ARG A 311 -10.23 -27.51 2.05
N ARG A 312 -9.11 -27.37 1.32
CA ARG A 312 -7.78 -27.83 1.78
C ARG A 312 -7.31 -27.05 3.00
N VAL A 313 -7.56 -25.75 3.03
CA VAL A 313 -7.25 -24.88 4.19
C VAL A 313 -8.13 -25.25 5.38
N LEU A 314 -9.44 -25.37 5.17
CA LEU A 314 -10.39 -25.74 6.23
C LEU A 314 -10.02 -27.06 6.91
N ALA A 315 -9.64 -28.07 6.13
CA ALA A 315 -9.23 -29.38 6.63
C ALA A 315 -8.04 -29.34 7.59
N ARG A 316 -7.23 -28.26 7.56
CA ARG A 316 -6.07 -28.06 8.43
C ARG A 316 -6.32 -27.03 9.55
N SER A 317 -7.46 -26.34 9.53
CA SER A 317 -7.83 -25.32 10.53
C SER A 317 -8.48 -25.94 11.79
N ASN A 318 -8.74 -25.12 12.81
CA ASN A 318 -9.55 -25.58 13.96
C ASN A 318 -11.02 -25.86 13.59
N TRP A 319 -11.45 -25.46 12.40
CA TRP A 319 -12.82 -25.68 11.93
C TRP A 319 -12.95 -26.89 11.01
N HIS A 320 -11.95 -27.79 10.96
CA HIS A 320 -11.93 -28.97 10.07
C HIS A 320 -13.16 -29.88 10.15
N ASN A 321 -13.85 -29.92 11.30
CA ASN A 321 -15.09 -30.70 11.47
C ASN A 321 -16.37 -29.96 11.05
N GLN A 322 -16.27 -28.71 10.58
CA GLN A 322 -17.41 -27.90 10.14
C GLN A 322 -17.63 -28.01 8.63
N SER A 323 -18.86 -27.74 8.21
CA SER A 323 -19.20 -27.61 6.80
C SER A 323 -18.51 -26.40 6.18
N LEU A 324 -17.81 -26.60 5.04
CA LEU A 324 -17.20 -25.49 4.28
C LEU A 324 -18.22 -24.41 3.96
N ARG A 325 -19.43 -24.80 3.54
CA ARG A 325 -20.49 -23.83 3.19
C ARG A 325 -20.84 -22.94 4.39
N ASP A 326 -21.00 -23.53 5.56
CA ASP A 326 -21.43 -22.80 6.76
C ASP A 326 -20.32 -21.90 7.29
N VAL A 327 -19.06 -22.34 7.20
CA VAL A 327 -17.90 -21.52 7.53
C VAL A 327 -17.83 -20.32 6.59
N MET A 328 -17.81 -20.53 5.27
CA MET A 328 -17.63 -19.44 4.30
C MET A 328 -18.79 -18.43 4.33
N ASP A 329 -20.04 -18.89 4.49
CA ASP A 329 -21.22 -18.02 4.66
C ASP A 329 -21.15 -17.19 5.95
N ARG A 330 -20.68 -17.79 7.06
CA ARG A 330 -20.50 -17.08 8.33
C ARG A 330 -19.43 -15.99 8.22
N LEU A 331 -18.28 -16.31 7.62
CA LEU A 331 -17.18 -15.36 7.47
C LEU A 331 -17.57 -14.21 6.53
N ASP A 332 -18.17 -14.50 5.37
CA ASP A 332 -18.65 -13.49 4.44
C ASP A 332 -19.65 -12.53 5.10
N LYS A 333 -20.64 -13.04 5.84
CA LYS A 333 -21.61 -12.20 6.54
C LYS A 333 -20.97 -11.32 7.60
N LEU A 334 -20.04 -11.87 8.38
CA LEU A 334 -19.33 -11.15 9.44
C LEU A 334 -18.48 -10.02 8.84
N LEU A 335 -17.58 -10.36 7.93
CA LEU A 335 -16.63 -9.43 7.32
C LEU A 335 -17.33 -8.44 6.40
N GLY A 336 -18.30 -8.91 5.62
CA GLY A 336 -19.13 -8.06 4.76
C GLY A 336 -19.95 -7.04 5.56
N LYS A 337 -20.45 -7.41 6.75
CA LYS A 337 -21.08 -6.44 7.66
C LYS A 337 -20.08 -5.39 8.13
N ALA A 338 -18.88 -5.80 8.57
CA ALA A 338 -17.82 -4.88 9.00
C ALA A 338 -17.40 -3.92 7.87
N LYS A 339 -17.14 -4.45 6.66
CA LYS A 339 -16.75 -3.68 5.46
C LYS A 339 -17.73 -2.57 5.08
N ARG A 340 -19.01 -2.74 5.43
CA ARG A 340 -20.08 -1.76 5.17
C ARG A 340 -20.27 -0.76 6.32
N ASP A 341 -19.74 -1.02 7.51
CA ASP A 341 -19.83 -0.07 8.62
C ASP A 341 -18.76 1.01 8.50
N LEU A 342 -19.11 2.06 7.75
CA LEU A 342 -18.23 3.19 7.47
C LEU A 342 -18.79 4.47 8.05
N SER A 343 -19.77 4.36 8.95
CA SER A 343 -20.51 5.50 9.51
C SER A 343 -19.61 6.42 10.34
N HIS A 344 -18.62 5.83 11.02
CA HIS A 344 -17.65 6.50 11.88
C HIS A 344 -16.49 7.16 11.12
N LEU A 345 -16.28 6.86 9.84
CA LEU A 345 -15.16 7.37 9.06
C LEU A 345 -15.36 8.82 8.63
N SER A 346 -14.34 9.67 8.78
CA SER A 346 -14.36 11.02 8.23
C SER A 346 -14.19 11.01 6.70
N VAL A 347 -14.37 12.18 6.05
CA VAL A 347 -14.07 12.31 4.60
C VAL A 347 -12.61 11.97 4.31
N ARG A 348 -11.70 12.43 5.17
CA ARG A 348 -10.28 12.11 5.05
C ARG A 348 -10.05 10.61 5.09
N ASP A 349 -10.66 9.91 6.03
CA ASP A 349 -10.51 8.46 6.18
C ASP A 349 -11.06 7.69 4.99
N LEU A 350 -12.22 8.11 4.47
CA LEU A 350 -12.80 7.53 3.26
C LEU A 350 -11.89 7.65 2.03
N LEU A 351 -11.19 8.79 1.89
CA LEU A 351 -10.21 9.01 0.81
C LEU A 351 -8.98 8.11 0.95
N ARG A 352 -8.56 7.83 2.18
CA ARG A 352 -7.34 7.06 2.51
C ARG A 352 -7.53 5.55 2.40
N ARG A 353 -8.68 5.06 2.86
CA ARG A 353 -8.97 3.63 3.08
C ARG A 353 -8.71 2.73 1.86
N ASP A 354 -9.06 3.16 0.66
CA ASP A 354 -8.81 2.43 -0.59
C ASP A 354 -8.15 3.37 -1.62
N TRP A 355 -7.11 4.06 -1.14
CA TRP A 355 -6.24 4.87 -1.99
C TRP A 355 -5.25 3.97 -2.74
N LYS A 356 -5.14 4.20 -4.06
CA LYS A 356 -4.12 3.59 -4.91
C LYS A 356 -3.46 4.65 -5.76
N GLY A 357 -2.20 4.95 -5.50
CA GLY A 357 -1.49 6.06 -6.14
C GLY A 357 0.00 5.80 -6.34
N ASP A 358 0.53 6.34 -7.42
CA ASP A 358 1.95 6.24 -7.77
C ASP A 358 2.36 7.35 -8.75
N VAL A 359 3.66 7.45 -9.03
CA VAL A 359 4.20 8.35 -10.04
C VAL A 359 4.01 7.75 -11.44
N VAL A 360 3.24 8.46 -12.26
CA VAL A 360 3.06 8.16 -13.68
C VAL A 360 4.10 8.95 -14.48
N ARG A 361 4.96 8.22 -15.19
CA ARG A 361 5.93 8.82 -16.11
C ARG A 361 5.26 9.30 -17.39
N THR A 362 5.55 10.54 -17.76
CA THR A 362 5.11 11.12 -19.03
C THR A 362 6.02 10.64 -20.16
N THR A 363 5.49 10.60 -21.39
CA THR A 363 6.27 10.16 -22.57
C THR A 363 7.21 11.23 -23.07
N ASP A 364 6.86 12.51 -22.87
CA ASP A 364 7.70 13.64 -23.25
C ASP A 364 8.73 13.94 -22.13
N PRO A 365 10.04 13.85 -22.40
CA PRO A 365 11.08 14.09 -21.39
C PRO A 365 11.11 15.51 -20.81
N ALA A 366 10.53 16.50 -21.51
CA ALA A 366 10.42 17.87 -21.01
C ALA A 366 9.21 18.07 -20.08
N THR A 367 8.27 17.13 -20.07
CA THR A 367 7.06 17.19 -19.25
C THR A 367 7.30 16.51 -17.90
N PRO A 368 6.96 17.14 -16.77
CA PRO A 368 7.12 16.52 -15.44
C PRO A 368 6.30 15.23 -15.27
N ASP A 369 6.89 14.23 -14.61
CA ASP A 369 6.16 13.07 -14.10
C ASP A 369 5.09 13.50 -13.09
N ILE A 370 3.96 12.79 -13.03
CA ILE A 370 2.79 13.18 -12.22
C ILE A 370 2.53 12.16 -11.12
N HIS A 371 2.42 12.60 -9.87
CA HIS A 371 1.89 11.74 -8.81
C HIS A 371 0.37 11.70 -8.91
N LEU A 372 -0.15 10.58 -9.41
CA LEU A 372 -1.57 10.33 -9.64
C LEU A 372 -2.07 9.29 -8.64
N GLY A 373 -3.23 9.53 -8.03
CA GLY A 373 -3.87 8.49 -7.24
C GLY A 373 -5.40 8.52 -7.25
N PHE A 374 -5.95 7.38 -6.86
CA PHE A 374 -7.36 7.05 -6.93
C PHE A 374 -7.86 6.60 -5.56
N ALA A 375 -8.84 7.32 -5.01
CA ALA A 375 -9.65 6.85 -3.90
C ALA A 375 -10.88 6.10 -4.42
N SER A 376 -11.29 5.03 -3.74
CA SER A 376 -12.56 4.34 -4.03
C SER A 376 -13.42 4.23 -2.78
N THR A 377 -14.65 4.74 -2.86
CA THR A 377 -15.54 4.84 -1.70
C THR A 377 -16.95 4.34 -2.02
N PRO A 378 -17.58 3.55 -1.12
CA PRO A 378 -18.94 3.08 -1.28
C PRO A 378 -19.98 4.10 -0.77
N VAL A 379 -19.54 5.34 -0.49
CA VAL A 379 -20.35 6.42 0.09
C VAL A 379 -20.53 7.52 -0.96
N SER A 380 -21.76 7.98 -1.18
CA SER A 380 -22.05 9.08 -2.12
C SER A 380 -21.34 10.37 -1.73
N LEU A 381 -21.07 11.25 -2.70
CA LEU A 381 -20.47 12.55 -2.42
C LEU A 381 -21.33 13.36 -1.46
N ASP A 382 -22.66 13.33 -1.60
CA ASP A 382 -23.57 14.05 -0.71
C ASP A 382 -23.49 13.54 0.74
N ALA A 383 -23.41 12.23 0.95
CA ALA A 383 -23.21 11.65 2.28
C ALA A 383 -21.81 11.97 2.83
N GLN A 384 -20.78 12.06 1.99
CA GLN A 384 -19.45 12.53 2.39
C GLN A 384 -19.47 14.01 2.80
N ILE A 385 -20.13 14.87 2.02
CA ILE A 385 -20.29 16.30 2.32
C ILE A 385 -20.96 16.48 3.68
N ALA A 386 -21.99 15.68 3.99
CA ALA A 386 -22.67 15.71 5.29
C ALA A 386 -21.76 15.38 6.48
N ARG A 387 -20.58 14.78 6.27
CA ARG A 387 -19.57 14.52 7.31
C ARG A 387 -18.57 15.66 7.48
N THR A 388 -18.63 16.70 6.65
CA THR A 388 -17.75 17.87 6.76
C THR A 388 -18.34 18.89 7.72
N GLN A 389 -17.52 19.64 8.46
CA GLN A 389 -17.97 20.63 9.45
C GLN A 389 -19.02 21.63 8.93
N HIS A 390 -18.97 21.99 7.64
CA HIS A 390 -19.88 22.99 7.05
C HIS A 390 -20.91 22.39 6.10
N HIS A 391 -20.96 21.07 5.92
CA HIS A 391 -21.87 20.40 4.99
C HIS A 391 -21.88 21.00 3.57
N THR A 392 -20.71 21.43 3.08
CA THR A 392 -20.55 22.03 1.73
C THR A 392 -19.53 21.28 0.90
N LEU A 393 -19.70 21.32 -0.42
CA LEU A 393 -18.72 20.81 -1.37
C LEU A 393 -17.35 21.50 -1.23
N ALA A 394 -17.36 22.80 -0.93
CA ALA A 394 -16.12 23.54 -0.67
C ALA A 394 -15.38 23.03 0.58
N ALA A 395 -16.10 22.59 1.62
CA ALA A 395 -15.48 21.97 2.79
C ALA A 395 -14.91 20.58 2.46
N TRP A 396 -15.61 19.79 1.63
CA TRP A 396 -15.09 18.52 1.14
C TRP A 396 -13.77 18.70 0.37
N PHE A 397 -13.71 19.65 -0.57
CA PHE A 397 -12.48 19.94 -1.31
C PHE A 397 -11.34 20.49 -0.44
N ARG A 398 -11.65 21.15 0.69
CA ARG A 398 -10.60 21.53 1.66
C ARG A 398 -9.98 20.32 2.34
N VAL A 399 -10.80 19.34 2.74
CA VAL A 399 -10.32 18.09 3.33
C VAL A 399 -9.50 17.30 2.33
N GLU A 400 -10.00 17.16 1.10
CA GLU A 400 -9.29 16.50 0.01
C GLU A 400 -7.93 17.17 -0.26
N ARG A 401 -7.91 18.50 -0.43
CA ARG A 401 -6.66 19.26 -0.65
C ARG A 401 -5.67 19.07 0.47
N HIS A 402 -6.11 19.11 1.73
CA HIS A 402 -5.21 18.93 2.88
C HIS A 402 -4.55 17.55 2.85
N TRP A 403 -5.37 16.50 2.66
CA TRP A 403 -4.86 15.13 2.55
C TRP A 403 -3.90 14.97 1.36
N THR A 404 -4.29 15.41 0.16
CA THR A 404 -3.46 15.23 -1.02
C THR A 404 -2.17 16.04 -0.94
N THR A 405 -2.17 17.16 -0.21
CA THR A 405 -0.95 17.94 0.13
C THR A 405 0.04 17.11 0.94
N GLU A 406 -0.42 16.42 1.98
CA GLU A 406 0.45 15.59 2.81
C GLU A 406 1.10 14.43 2.06
N ILE A 407 0.35 13.77 1.16
CA ILE A 407 0.91 12.68 0.34
C ILE A 407 1.53 13.17 -0.97
N HIS A 408 1.62 14.48 -1.17
CA HIS A 408 2.20 15.07 -2.37
C HIS A 408 1.58 14.56 -3.69
N ALA A 409 0.27 14.28 -3.70
CA ALA A 409 -0.44 13.88 -4.91
C ALA A 409 -0.77 15.11 -5.77
N ASP A 410 -0.35 15.10 -7.03
CA ASP A 410 -0.61 16.17 -8.00
C ASP A 410 -2.01 16.04 -8.58
N VAL A 411 -2.47 14.80 -8.82
CA VAL A 411 -3.81 14.49 -9.31
C VAL A 411 -4.48 13.50 -8.37
N SER A 412 -5.72 13.82 -7.97
CA SER A 412 -6.55 12.92 -7.19
C SER A 412 -7.87 12.67 -7.90
N VAL A 413 -8.25 11.39 -7.95
CA VAL A 413 -9.53 10.94 -8.50
C VAL A 413 -10.29 10.15 -7.42
N CYS A 414 -11.38 10.68 -6.91
CA CYS A 414 -12.25 9.94 -6.01
C CYS A 414 -13.40 9.31 -6.80
N LEU A 415 -13.51 7.98 -6.72
CA LEU A 415 -14.53 7.18 -7.39
C LEU A 415 -15.55 6.69 -6.38
N ASN A 416 -16.74 7.28 -6.40
CA ASN A 416 -17.82 6.90 -5.50
C ASN A 416 -18.71 5.86 -6.19
N LYS A 417 -19.05 4.78 -5.48
CA LYS A 417 -20.00 3.75 -5.95
C LYS A 417 -21.04 3.47 -4.88
N TYR A 418 -22.31 3.72 -5.16
CA TYR A 418 -23.36 3.47 -4.16
C TYR A 418 -24.66 3.07 -4.86
N LYS A 419 -25.68 2.76 -4.06
CA LYS A 419 -27.05 2.63 -4.52
C LYS A 419 -27.85 3.83 -4.05
N ASP A 420 -28.61 4.44 -4.93
CA ASP A 420 -29.51 5.53 -4.55
C ASP A 420 -30.75 5.01 -3.79
N GLU A 421 -31.68 5.91 -3.47
CA GLU A 421 -32.92 5.56 -2.75
C GLU A 421 -33.81 4.59 -3.52
N ALA A 422 -33.71 4.55 -4.85
CA ALA A 422 -34.41 3.59 -5.71
C ALA A 422 -33.70 2.24 -5.79
N GLY A 423 -32.48 2.12 -5.25
CA GLY A 423 -31.65 0.92 -5.31
C GLY A 423 -30.78 0.82 -6.56
N GLU A 424 -30.80 1.85 -7.42
CA GLU A 424 -30.06 1.91 -8.68
C GLU A 424 -28.59 2.24 -8.42
N LYS A 425 -27.69 1.64 -9.20
CA LYS A 425 -26.25 1.84 -8.99
C LYS A 425 -25.81 3.18 -9.57
N VAL A 426 -25.27 4.04 -8.72
CA VAL A 426 -24.72 5.33 -9.12
C VAL A 426 -23.20 5.31 -9.07
N ARG A 427 -22.58 6.01 -10.02
CA ARG A 427 -21.13 6.25 -10.08
C ARG A 427 -20.85 7.74 -10.15
N GLU A 428 -19.92 8.18 -9.32
CA GLU A 428 -19.45 9.56 -9.34
C GLU A 428 -17.92 9.59 -9.48
N ILE A 429 -17.44 10.57 -10.25
CA ILE A 429 -16.01 10.84 -10.44
C ILE A 429 -15.75 12.24 -9.93
N VAL A 430 -14.93 12.35 -8.88
CA VAL A 430 -14.38 13.63 -8.42
C VAL A 430 -12.95 13.74 -8.91
N LEU A 431 -12.62 14.78 -9.67
CA LEU A 431 -11.27 15.06 -10.16
C LEU A 431 -10.76 16.36 -9.53
N THR A 432 -9.57 16.30 -8.93
CA THR A 432 -8.79 17.47 -8.52
C THR A 432 -7.39 17.41 -9.18
N VAL A 433 -6.94 18.52 -9.75
CA VAL A 433 -5.53 18.71 -10.15
C VAL A 433 -4.92 19.88 -9.36
N ARG A 434 -3.79 19.61 -8.72
CA ARG A 434 -3.02 20.53 -7.91
C ARG A 434 -1.86 21.14 -8.72
N HIS A 435 -1.29 22.21 -8.17
CA HIS A 435 -0.31 23.07 -8.84
C HIS A 435 0.78 23.58 -7.89
N ASP A 436 0.86 22.96 -6.71
CA ASP A 436 1.70 23.38 -5.59
C ASP A 436 2.70 22.28 -5.22
N HIS A 437 3.03 21.39 -6.17
CA HIS A 437 4.02 20.32 -5.99
C HIS A 437 4.90 20.12 -7.24
N ARG A 438 4.50 19.32 -8.25
CA ARG A 438 5.36 19.06 -9.44
C ARG A 438 5.14 19.99 -10.61
N ILE A 439 3.98 20.60 -10.68
CA ILE A 439 3.52 21.40 -11.82
C ILE A 439 2.99 22.75 -11.35
N ASP A 440 3.11 23.77 -12.19
CA ASP A 440 2.59 25.11 -11.92
C ASP A 440 1.09 25.24 -12.28
N ALA A 441 0.54 26.46 -12.14
CA ALA A 441 -0.87 26.71 -12.38
C ALA A 441 -1.29 26.46 -13.84
N VAL A 442 -0.46 26.87 -14.81
CA VAL A 442 -0.76 26.76 -16.24
C VAL A 442 -0.70 25.30 -16.67
N GLN A 443 0.34 24.59 -16.21
CA GLN A 443 0.49 23.16 -16.41
C GLN A 443 -0.68 22.38 -15.82
N ALA A 444 -1.08 22.71 -14.59
CA ALA A 444 -2.20 22.05 -13.92
C ALA A 444 -3.56 22.29 -14.61
N ASP A 445 -3.78 23.48 -15.17
CA ASP A 445 -4.98 23.78 -15.96
C ASP A 445 -5.01 22.96 -17.27
N SER A 446 -3.86 22.87 -17.96
CA SER A 446 -3.69 22.04 -19.16
C SER A 446 -3.93 20.55 -18.85
N LEU A 447 -3.32 20.03 -17.79
CA LEU A 447 -3.47 18.63 -17.38
C LEU A 447 -4.92 18.31 -16.96
N PHE A 448 -5.57 19.21 -16.23
CA PHE A 448 -6.98 19.07 -15.86
C PHE A 448 -7.87 18.99 -17.11
N SER A 449 -7.61 19.82 -18.12
CA SER A 449 -8.32 19.76 -19.40
C SER A 449 -8.07 18.43 -20.12
N ALA A 450 -6.82 17.96 -20.20
CA ALA A 450 -6.48 16.72 -20.88
C ALA A 450 -7.20 15.50 -20.25
N ILE A 451 -7.19 15.39 -18.91
CA ILE A 451 -7.88 14.31 -18.20
C ILE A 451 -9.40 14.42 -18.37
N SER A 452 -9.95 15.64 -18.27
CA SER A 452 -11.39 15.87 -18.42
C SER A 452 -11.88 15.48 -19.82
N THR A 453 -11.12 15.83 -20.86
CA THR A 453 -11.42 15.45 -22.26
C THR A 453 -11.40 13.93 -22.41
N ALA A 454 -10.34 13.26 -21.96
CA ALA A 454 -10.23 11.80 -22.07
C ALA A 454 -11.39 11.05 -21.37
N LEU A 455 -11.84 11.55 -20.21
CA LEU A 455 -13.01 11.00 -19.53
C LEU A 455 -14.31 11.27 -20.30
N GLY A 456 -14.48 12.48 -20.85
CA GLY A 456 -15.67 12.86 -21.62
C GLY A 456 -15.80 12.16 -22.97
N GLU A 457 -14.69 11.71 -23.56
CA GLU A 457 -14.70 10.87 -24.76
C GLU A 457 -15.22 9.45 -24.49
N ARG A 458 -15.01 8.94 -23.27
CA ARG A 458 -15.42 7.57 -22.89
C ARG A 458 -16.78 7.50 -22.21
N PHE A 459 -17.15 8.53 -21.44
CA PHE A 459 -18.36 8.51 -20.63
C PHE A 459 -19.25 9.69 -20.98
N GLU A 460 -20.56 9.44 -20.98
CA GLU A 460 -21.54 10.54 -20.94
C GLU A 460 -21.54 11.12 -19.51
N LEU A 461 -20.77 12.20 -19.32
CA LEU A 461 -20.56 12.83 -18.03
C LEU A 461 -21.58 13.95 -17.79
N HIS A 462 -22.30 13.88 -16.68
CA HIS A 462 -23.18 14.96 -16.22
C HIS A 462 -22.61 15.60 -14.95
N ALA A 463 -22.53 16.93 -14.91
CA ALA A 463 -22.08 17.64 -13.72
C ALA A 463 -23.01 17.37 -12.54
N HIS A 464 -22.44 16.97 -11.40
CA HIS A 464 -23.18 16.69 -10.18
C HIS A 464 -23.99 17.92 -9.73
N PRO A 465 -25.22 17.78 -9.17
CA PRO A 465 -26.05 18.92 -8.76
C PRO A 465 -25.34 19.92 -7.82
N ARG A 466 -24.47 19.44 -6.94
CA ARG A 466 -23.64 20.29 -6.06
C ARG A 466 -22.66 21.18 -6.82
N MET A 467 -22.15 20.73 -7.98
CA MET A 467 -21.29 21.55 -8.83
C MET A 467 -22.04 22.72 -9.44
N LYS A 468 -23.32 22.56 -9.82
CA LYS A 468 -24.12 23.67 -10.40
C LYS A 468 -24.33 24.83 -9.42
N ARG A 469 -24.36 24.53 -8.11
CA ARG A 469 -24.53 25.51 -7.03
C ARG A 469 -23.22 26.22 -6.66
N MET A 470 -22.08 25.65 -7.04
CA MET A 470 -20.77 26.27 -6.89
C MET A 470 -20.43 26.94 -8.23
N LYS A 471 -19.91 28.17 -8.25
CA LYS A 471 -19.26 28.64 -9.49
C LYS A 471 -18.11 27.67 -9.75
N ALA A 472 -18.13 26.93 -10.86
CA ALA A 472 -17.03 26.04 -11.25
C ALA A 472 -15.73 26.84 -11.12
N ARG A 473 -14.87 26.44 -10.18
CA ARG A 473 -13.64 27.16 -9.86
C ARG A 473 -12.48 26.22 -10.11
N GLY A 474 -11.74 26.51 -11.17
CA GLY A 474 -10.44 25.90 -11.43
C GLY A 474 -10.50 24.40 -11.70
N ARG A 475 -9.55 23.68 -11.11
CA ARG A 475 -9.18 22.30 -11.43
C ARG A 475 -9.90 21.27 -10.57
N GLN A 476 -11.18 21.49 -10.31
CA GLN A 476 -12.04 20.68 -9.45
C GLN A 476 -13.36 20.41 -10.13
N MET A 477 -13.73 19.14 -10.28
CA MET A 477 -15.00 18.76 -10.90
C MET A 477 -15.57 17.49 -10.30
N VAL A 478 -16.89 17.41 -10.29
CA VAL A 478 -17.64 16.20 -9.94
C VAL A 478 -18.61 15.88 -11.06
N TRP A 479 -18.47 14.68 -11.60
CA TRP A 479 -19.39 14.10 -12.57
C TRP A 479 -20.14 12.91 -12.02
N VAL A 480 -21.31 12.65 -12.58
CA VAL A 480 -22.09 11.42 -12.47
C VAL A 480 -22.12 10.78 -13.86
N HIS A 481 -22.04 9.44 -13.93
CA HIS A 481 -22.23 8.68 -15.16
C HIS A 481 -23.07 7.43 -14.93
N GLY A 482 -23.80 6.99 -15.97
CA GLY A 482 -24.75 5.86 -15.89
C GLY A 482 -24.12 4.47 -16.01
N GLU A 483 -22.85 4.35 -16.37
CA GLU A 483 -22.22 3.04 -16.57
C GLU A 483 -21.90 2.33 -15.24
N GLU A 484 -22.76 1.40 -14.83
CA GLU A 484 -22.67 0.71 -13.55
C GLU A 484 -21.36 -0.10 -13.34
N SER A 485 -20.80 -0.65 -14.40
CA SER A 485 -19.58 -1.48 -14.34
C SER A 485 -18.29 -0.66 -14.25
N ALA A 486 -18.35 0.64 -14.55
CA ALA A 486 -17.17 1.51 -14.62
C ALA A 486 -16.71 1.96 -13.22
N GLY A 487 -15.90 1.11 -12.58
CA GLY A 487 -15.14 1.46 -11.37
C GLY A 487 -13.68 1.79 -11.69
N ARG A 488 -12.80 1.73 -10.67
CA ARG A 488 -11.36 2.01 -10.79
C ARG A 488 -10.68 1.21 -11.92
N LYS A 489 -11.04 -0.06 -12.14
CA LYS A 489 -10.46 -0.91 -13.20
C LYS A 489 -10.73 -0.36 -14.62
N VAL A 490 -11.79 0.43 -14.81
CA VAL A 490 -12.14 1.07 -16.10
C VAL A 490 -11.62 2.51 -16.17
N VAL A 491 -11.77 3.29 -15.10
CA VAL A 491 -11.40 4.71 -15.08
C VAL A 491 -9.88 4.93 -15.02
N ARG A 492 -9.15 4.13 -14.22
CA ARG A 492 -7.71 4.32 -13.99
C ARG A 492 -6.89 4.25 -15.28
N PRO A 493 -7.06 3.25 -16.18
CA PRO A 493 -6.31 3.20 -17.43
C PRO A 493 -6.50 4.45 -18.32
N ILE A 494 -7.70 5.03 -18.36
CA ILE A 494 -8.01 6.22 -19.18
C ILE A 494 -7.24 7.43 -18.66
N VAL A 495 -7.33 7.67 -17.35
CA VAL A 495 -6.64 8.80 -16.72
C VAL A 495 -5.13 8.61 -16.76
N GLU A 496 -4.63 7.40 -16.52
CA GLU A 496 -3.19 7.11 -16.64
C GLU A 496 -2.68 7.33 -18.07
N ASP A 497 -3.42 6.93 -19.11
CA ASP A 497 -3.02 7.15 -20.50
C ASP A 497 -3.04 8.64 -20.86
N ALA A 498 -4.06 9.39 -20.41
CA ALA A 498 -4.12 10.83 -20.57
C ALA A 498 -2.93 11.54 -19.92
N VAL A 499 -2.57 11.15 -18.68
CA VAL A 499 -1.38 11.67 -17.99
C VAL A 499 -0.10 11.28 -18.70
N LYS A 500 0.04 10.02 -19.14
CA LYS A 500 1.25 9.54 -19.84
C LYS A 500 1.51 10.31 -21.13
N ARG A 501 0.47 10.62 -21.91
CA ARG A 501 0.57 11.31 -23.21
C ARG A 501 0.51 12.83 -23.10
N TRP A 502 0.22 13.36 -21.91
CA TRP A 502 0.14 14.80 -21.70
C TRP A 502 1.52 15.44 -21.96
N VAL A 503 1.49 16.57 -22.66
CA VAL A 503 2.67 17.41 -22.92
C VAL A 503 2.41 18.75 -22.25
N SER A 504 3.35 19.17 -21.41
CA SER A 504 3.28 20.48 -20.74
C SER A 504 3.20 21.60 -21.79
N PRO A 505 2.34 22.62 -21.58
CA PRO A 505 2.27 23.80 -22.44
C PRO A 505 3.54 24.65 -22.41
#